data_AF-A0A150ARH6-F1
#
_entry.id   AF-A0A150ARH6-F1
#
_cell.length_a   1.000
_cell.length_b   1.000
_cell.length_c   1.000
_cell.angle_alpha   90.00
_cell.angle_beta   90.00
_cell.angle_gamma   90.00
#
_symmetry.space_group_name_H-M   'P 1'
#
loop_
_entity.id
_entity.type
_entity.pdbx_description
1 polymer ?
#
loop_
_entity_poly.entity_id
_entity_poly.type
_entity_poly.pdbx_seq_one_letter_code
_entity_poly.pdbx_strand_id
1 'polypeptide(L)'
;MQELGLGSILKKKLVITTDSKHNQPIANNLLDRKFLENRLGKKWAYLTTMIDLADRKIIGWSLSEDMITENTVLKAWVNARNNRGIEDGFLLHSD
;
A
#
# COMPACT_ATOMS: atom_id res chain seq x y z
N MET A 1 -33.98 3.59 8.91
CA MET A 1 -33.00 2.65 8.27
C MET A 1 -33.71 1.54 7.50
N GLN A 2 -34.65 0.80 8.13
CA GLN A 2 -35.52 -0.16 7.40
C GLN A 2 -36.58 0.51 6.50
N GLU A 3 -37.12 1.68 6.89
CA GLU A 3 -38.13 2.40 6.08
C GLU A 3 -37.60 2.94 4.74
N LEU A 4 -36.27 3.07 4.58
CA LEU A 4 -35.64 3.55 3.33
C LEU A 4 -35.27 2.41 2.37
N GLY A 5 -35.62 1.15 2.70
CA GLY A 5 -35.25 -0.02 1.89
C GLY A 5 -33.74 -0.32 1.84
N LEU A 6 -32.95 0.32 2.70
CA LEU A 6 -31.49 0.18 2.72
C LEU A 6 -31.08 -0.99 3.62
N GLY A 7 -30.55 -2.05 3.00
CA GLY A 7 -29.99 -3.22 3.66
C GLY A 7 -28.47 -3.29 3.50
N SER A 8 -27.80 -3.93 4.46
CA SER A 8 -26.37 -4.25 4.36
C SER A 8 -26.10 -5.25 3.24
N ILE A 9 -25.15 -4.96 2.36
CA ILE A 9 -24.61 -5.94 1.41
C ILE A 9 -23.46 -6.66 2.10
N LEU A 10 -23.70 -7.91 2.50
CA LEU A 10 -22.67 -8.74 3.11
C LEU A 10 -21.67 -9.20 2.02
N LYS A 11 -20.39 -8.91 2.22
CA LYS A 11 -19.31 -9.38 1.34
C LYS A 11 -19.29 -10.91 1.34
N LYS A 12 -19.32 -11.53 0.15
CA LYS A 12 -19.23 -12.99 0.02
C LYS A 12 -17.97 -13.50 0.71
N LYS A 13 -18.11 -14.58 1.49
CA LYS A 13 -17.00 -15.27 2.14
C LYS A 13 -16.02 -15.75 1.07
N LEU A 14 -14.74 -15.42 1.22
CA LEU A 14 -13.69 -15.92 0.33
C LEU A 14 -13.63 -17.44 0.45
N VAL A 15 -13.78 -18.13 -0.67
CA VAL A 15 -13.59 -19.58 -0.76
C VAL A 15 -12.10 -19.82 -0.97
N ILE A 16 -11.51 -20.67 -0.14
CA ILE A 16 -10.13 -21.10 -0.32
C ILE A 16 -10.10 -22.03 -1.53
N THR A 17 -9.62 -21.53 -2.67
CA THR A 17 -9.51 -22.30 -3.93
C THR A 17 -8.17 -23.03 -4.07
N THR A 18 -7.30 -22.93 -3.07
CA THR A 18 -5.96 -23.52 -3.09
C THR A 18 -5.90 -24.67 -2.09
N ASP A 19 -5.69 -25.90 -2.58
CA ASP A 19 -5.35 -27.04 -1.72
C ASP A 19 -3.85 -27.02 -1.41
N SER A 20 -3.47 -26.21 -0.42
CA SER A 20 -2.09 -26.12 0.05
C SER A 20 -1.67 -27.31 0.94
N LYS A 21 -2.58 -28.25 1.23
CA LYS A 21 -2.33 -29.45 2.05
C LYS A 21 -2.28 -30.72 1.20
N HIS A 22 -1.71 -30.62 0.00
CA HIS A 22 -1.48 -31.79 -0.84
C HIS A 22 -0.12 -32.44 -0.54
N ASN A 23 -0.01 -33.75 -0.80
CA ASN A 23 1.27 -34.47 -0.75
C ASN A 23 2.00 -34.51 -2.12
N GLN A 24 1.58 -33.68 -3.07
CA GLN A 24 2.23 -33.56 -4.37
C GLN A 24 3.59 -32.85 -4.24
N PRO A 25 4.56 -33.17 -5.11
CA PRO A 25 5.87 -32.53 -5.10
C PRO A 25 5.74 -31.04 -5.34
N ILE A 26 6.28 -30.24 -4.42
CA ILE A 26 6.40 -28.80 -4.58
C ILE A 26 7.43 -28.54 -5.69
N ALA A 27 7.07 -27.71 -6.67
CA ALA A 27 8.00 -27.35 -7.74
C ALA A 27 9.27 -26.72 -7.16
N ASN A 28 10.43 -27.14 -7.66
CA ASN A 28 11.71 -26.65 -7.17
C ASN A 28 11.84 -25.14 -7.40
N ASN A 29 12.37 -24.42 -6.39
CA ASN A 29 12.70 -23.01 -6.52
C ASN A 29 13.97 -22.84 -7.38
N LEU A 30 13.80 -22.85 -8.70
CA LEU A 30 14.90 -22.76 -9.68
C LEU A 30 15.73 -21.48 -9.57
N LEU A 31 15.13 -20.41 -9.04
CA LEU A 31 15.78 -19.11 -8.93
C LEU A 31 16.69 -18.98 -7.71
N ASP A 32 16.53 -19.86 -6.70
CA ASP A 32 17.25 -19.88 -5.42
C ASP A 32 17.65 -18.49 -4.88
N ARG A 33 16.74 -17.52 -4.99
CA ARG A 33 17.03 -16.12 -4.65
C ARG A 33 17.18 -15.98 -3.15
N LYS A 34 18.42 -15.95 -2.69
CA LYS A 34 18.81 -15.63 -1.30
C LYS A 34 18.81 -14.13 -1.12
N PHE A 35 17.73 -13.59 -0.57
CA PHE A 35 17.67 -12.20 -0.13
C PHE A 35 18.52 -12.05 1.15
N LEU A 36 19.81 -11.77 0.98
CA LEU A 36 20.76 -11.54 2.06
C LEU A 36 20.51 -10.13 2.64
N GLU A 37 19.98 -10.09 3.86
CA GLU A 37 19.33 -8.95 4.52
C GLU A 37 20.19 -7.69 4.75
N ASN A 38 19.58 -6.50 4.68
CA ASN A 38 19.82 -5.42 5.66
C ASN A 38 18.75 -4.29 5.57
N ARG A 39 17.73 -4.39 6.44
CA ARG A 39 16.73 -3.39 6.94
C ARG A 39 16.31 -2.23 6.00
N LEU A 40 15.03 -2.10 5.62
CA LEU A 40 13.89 -1.76 6.49
C LEU A 40 12.87 -2.91 6.66
N GLY A 41 12.42 -3.17 7.89
CA GLY A 41 11.42 -4.19 8.28
C GLY A 41 11.86 -5.67 8.15
N LYS A 42 13.10 -5.90 7.69
CA LYS A 42 13.83 -7.17 7.41
C LYS A 42 13.46 -7.97 6.15
N LYS A 43 12.24 -7.89 5.62
CA LYS A 43 11.92 -8.41 4.27
C LYS A 43 11.07 -7.48 3.42
N TRP A 44 10.28 -6.62 4.06
CA TRP A 44 9.35 -5.71 3.42
C TRP A 44 9.45 -4.34 4.09
N ALA A 45 9.36 -3.30 3.27
CA ALA A 45 9.30 -1.92 3.69
C ALA A 45 8.07 -1.27 3.04
N TYR A 46 7.53 -0.24 3.67
CA TYR A 46 6.39 0.51 3.16
C TYR A 46 6.89 1.77 2.47
N LEU A 47 6.65 1.85 1.16
CA LEU A 47 6.88 3.04 0.38
C LEU A 47 5.57 3.81 0.22
N THR A 48 5.52 5.01 0.77
CA THR A 48 4.43 5.96 0.52
C THR A 48 4.89 6.98 -0.50
N THR A 49 4.08 7.25 -1.51
CA THR A 49 4.37 8.26 -2.54
C THR A 49 3.20 9.19 -2.71
N MET A 50 3.48 10.44 -3.04
CA MET A 50 2.50 11.44 -3.44
C MET A 50 2.81 11.89 -4.86
N ILE A 51 1.82 11.74 -5.71
CA ILE A 51 1.91 12.05 -7.13
C ILE A 51 1.06 13.28 -7.43
N ASP A 52 1.63 14.21 -8.18
CA ASP A 52 0.85 15.24 -8.84
C ASP A 52 0.19 14.64 -10.09
N LEU A 53 -1.14 14.70 -10.18
CA LEU A 53 -1.87 14.10 -11.30
C LEU A 53 -1.75 14.88 -12.61
N ALA A 54 -1.45 16.18 -12.56
CA ALA A 54 -1.38 17.01 -13.76
C ALA A 54 -0.18 16.64 -14.65
N ASP A 55 0.97 16.36 -14.03
CA ASP A 55 2.22 16.02 -14.73
C ASP A 55 2.78 14.61 -14.38
N ARG A 56 2.08 13.86 -13.52
CA ARG A 56 2.46 12.53 -13.03
C ARG A 56 3.79 12.50 -12.28
N LYS A 57 4.27 13.64 -11.78
CA LYS A 57 5.52 13.71 -11.02
C LYS A 57 5.30 13.19 -9.59
N ILE A 58 6.22 12.34 -9.10
CA ILE A 58 6.31 12.07 -7.67
C ILE A 58 6.88 13.31 -6.99
N ILE A 59 6.05 13.98 -6.20
CA ILE A 59 6.41 15.22 -5.50
C ILE A 59 6.82 14.97 -4.04
N GLY A 60 6.45 13.83 -3.45
CA GLY A 60 6.88 13.46 -2.11
C GLY A 60 6.89 11.97 -1.89
N TRP A 61 7.75 11.48 -1.00
CA TRP A 61 7.82 10.07 -0.66
C TRP A 61 8.38 9.83 0.75
N SER A 62 8.07 8.67 1.32
CA SER A 62 8.66 8.17 2.56
C SER A 62 8.80 6.65 2.50
N LEU A 63 9.90 6.14 3.04
CA LEU A 63 10.16 4.71 3.22
C LEU A 63 10.19 4.41 4.73
N SER A 64 9.39 3.44 5.18
CA SER A 64 9.26 3.07 6.60
C SER A 64 9.32 1.55 6.82
N GLU A 65 9.71 1.14 8.04
CA GLU A 65 9.60 -0.26 8.51
C GLU A 65 8.16 -0.61 8.95
N ASP A 66 7.35 0.40 9.22
CA ASP A 66 5.99 0.28 9.75
C ASP A 66 4.98 1.09 8.91
N MET A 67 3.69 0.88 9.17
CA MET A 67 2.59 1.65 8.56
C MET A 67 2.12 2.79 9.46
N ILE A 68 2.96 3.28 10.37
CA ILE A 68 2.59 4.38 11.27
C ILE A 68 2.45 5.66 10.42
N THR A 69 1.35 6.39 10.59
CA THR A 69 0.99 7.56 9.79
C THR A 69 2.09 8.61 9.78
N GLU A 70 2.71 8.85 10.94
CA GLU A 70 3.80 9.78 11.15
C GLU A 70 5.04 9.44 10.30
N ASN A 71 5.33 8.15 10.14
CA ASN A 71 6.48 7.66 9.36
C ASN A 71 6.17 7.50 7.87
N THR A 72 4.89 7.46 7.49
CA THR A 72 4.42 7.18 6.13
C THR A 72 3.79 8.42 5.49
N VAL A 73 2.46 8.55 5.58
CA VAL A 73 1.66 9.57 4.89
C VAL A 73 2.07 10.97 5.32
N LEU A 74 2.25 11.23 6.62
CA LEU A 74 2.60 12.55 7.12
C LEU A 74 3.98 12.98 6.63
N LYS A 75 4.96 12.05 6.63
CA LYS A 75 6.32 12.33 6.19
C LYS A 75 6.40 12.57 4.68
N ALA A 76 5.68 11.75 3.89
CA ALA A 76 5.56 11.94 2.45
C ALA A 76 4.87 13.28 2.11
N TRP A 77 3.83 13.65 2.88
CA TRP A 77 3.13 14.93 2.74
C TRP A 77 4.05 16.12 2.97
N VAL A 78 4.78 16.13 4.10
CA VAL A 78 5.73 17.22 4.40
C VAL A 78 6.77 17.35 3.28
N ASN A 79 7.26 16.23 2.73
CA ASN A 79 8.16 16.27 1.58
C ASN A 79 7.49 16.86 0.32
N ALA A 80 6.24 16.46 0.03
CA ALA A 80 5.48 16.96 -1.11
C ALA A 80 5.27 18.47 -1.10
N ARG A 81 4.89 19.04 0.05
CA ARG A 81 4.67 20.49 0.22
C ARG A 81 5.92 21.32 -0.02
N ASN A 82 7.10 20.75 0.25
CA ASN A 82 8.37 21.43 0.04
C ASN A 82 8.77 21.43 -1.45
N ASN A 83 8.25 20.49 -2.24
CA ASN A 83 8.61 20.30 -3.65
C ASN A 83 7.58 20.88 -4.63
N ARG A 84 6.35 21.10 -4.19
CA ARG A 84 5.25 21.67 -4.98
C ARG A 84 4.47 22.65 -4.12
N GLY A 85 4.33 23.89 -4.59
CA GLY A 85 3.46 24.87 -3.96
C GLY A 85 2.03 24.34 -3.93
N ILE A 86 1.36 24.48 -2.79
CA ILE A 86 -0.06 24.15 -2.65
C ILE A 86 -0.83 25.45 -2.69
N GLU A 87 -1.81 25.49 -3.57
CA GLU A 87 -2.74 26.60 -3.72
C GLU A 87 -4.12 26.19 -3.22
N ASP A 88 -4.94 27.20 -2.88
CA ASP A 88 -6.32 26.97 -2.48
C ASP A 88 -7.09 26.27 -3.62
N GLY A 89 -7.82 25.21 -3.26
CA GLY A 89 -8.57 24.39 -4.21
C GLY A 89 -7.87 23.09 -4.64
N PHE A 90 -6.62 22.85 -4.24
CA PHE A 90 -5.98 21.56 -4.44
C PHE A 90 -6.71 20.46 -3.66
N LEU A 91 -6.84 19.27 -4.27
CA LEU A 91 -7.48 18.11 -3.68
C LEU A 91 -6.43 17.05 -3.35
N LEU A 92 -6.41 16.62 -2.09
CA LEU A 92 -5.68 15.43 -1.67
C LEU A 92 -6.63 14.23 -1.72
N HIS A 93 -6.24 13.19 -2.45
CA HIS A 93 -7.03 11.97 -2.60
C HIS A 93 -6.20 10.73 -2.23
N SER A 94 -6.81 9.86 -1.44
CA SER A 94 -6.45 8.45 -1.25
C SER A 94 -7.69 7.65 -1.60
N ASP A 95 -7.51 6.51 -2.27
CA ASP A 95 -8.55 5.48 -2.37
C ASP A 95 -8.85 4.89 -0.97
#